data_AF-A0A328KH15-F1
#
_entry.id   AF-A0A328KH15-F1
#
_cell.length_a   1.000
_cell.length_b   1.000
_cell.length_c   1.000
_cell.angle_alpha   90.00
_cell.angle_beta   90.00
_cell.angle_gamma   90.00
#
_symmetry.space_group_name_H-M   'P 1'
#
loop_
_entity.id
_entity.type
_entity.pdbx_description
1 polymer ?
#
loop_
_entity_poly.entity_id
_entity_poly.type
_entity_poly.pdbx_seq_one_letter_code
_entity_poly.pdbx_strand_id
1 'polypeptide(L)'
;PAEDTTAPTIDPIGDKESTEGSEIDPIQVSTSDDSGEAPTVTVEGLPDGLTYENGTISGTPAKIGEGQPREFDVTVKSTDGSGNEATETFKLTV
;
A
#
# COMPACT_ATOMS: atom_id res chain seq x y z
N PRO A 1 18.14 -27.30 3.83
CA PRO A 1 16.78 -27.09 3.30
C PRO A 1 16.92 -26.51 1.89
N ALA A 2 15.92 -26.62 1.02
CA ALA A 2 15.92 -25.82 -0.21
C ALA A 2 15.67 -24.35 0.17
N GLU A 3 16.33 -23.44 -0.53
CA GLU A 3 16.06 -21.99 -0.41
C GLU A 3 14.68 -21.69 -0.99
N ASP A 4 13.99 -20.70 -0.43
CA ASP A 4 12.73 -20.23 -0.98
C ASP A 4 12.97 -19.37 -2.22
N THR A 5 12.16 -19.58 -3.25
CA THR A 5 12.25 -18.88 -4.54
C THR A 5 10.88 -18.38 -5.01
N THR A 6 9.85 -18.55 -4.20
CA THR A 6 8.49 -18.09 -4.51
C THR A 6 8.37 -16.66 -4.00
N ALA A 7 7.74 -15.79 -4.80
CA ALA A 7 7.47 -14.43 -4.34
C ALA A 7 6.22 -14.38 -3.46
N PRO A 8 6.14 -13.41 -2.53
CA PRO A 8 4.92 -13.17 -1.80
C PRO A 8 3.78 -12.78 -2.74
N THR A 9 2.56 -12.87 -2.23
CA THR A 9 1.34 -12.42 -2.90
C THR A 9 0.80 -11.18 -2.19
N ILE A 10 0.19 -10.29 -2.98
CA ILE A 10 -0.52 -9.11 -2.50
C ILE A 10 -1.97 -9.28 -2.96
N ASP A 11 -2.93 -9.10 -2.04
CA ASP A 11 -4.35 -9.09 -2.39
C ASP A 11 -4.66 -7.85 -3.23
N PRO A 12 -5.40 -7.99 -4.36
CA PRO A 12 -5.65 -6.87 -5.25
C PRO A 12 -6.24 -5.64 -4.56
N ILE A 13 -5.58 -4.51 -4.72
CA ILE A 13 -6.01 -3.21 -4.22
C ILE A 13 -6.55 -2.42 -5.41
N GLY A 14 -7.87 -2.28 -5.47
CA GLY A 14 -8.51 -1.41 -6.46
C GLY A 14 -8.24 0.06 -6.18
N ASP A 15 -8.37 0.88 -7.22
CA ASP A 15 -8.30 2.33 -7.13
C ASP A 15 -9.25 2.89 -6.07
N LYS A 16 -8.85 4.00 -5.45
CA LYS A 16 -9.51 4.64 -4.32
C LYS A 16 -9.73 6.11 -4.58
N GLU A 17 -10.79 6.63 -3.97
CA GLU A 17 -11.11 8.05 -3.96
C GLU A 17 -11.27 8.53 -2.52
N SER A 18 -10.82 9.74 -2.23
CA SER A 18 -11.00 10.41 -0.96
C SER A 18 -11.20 11.91 -1.16
N THR A 19 -11.36 12.65 -0.07
CA THR A 19 -11.49 14.10 -0.09
C THR A 19 -10.39 14.70 0.76
N GLU A 20 -9.62 15.63 0.19
CA GLU A 20 -8.58 16.35 0.92
C GLU A 20 -9.08 16.93 2.26
N GLY A 21 -8.25 16.80 3.30
CA GLY A 21 -8.55 17.27 4.65
C GLY A 21 -9.63 16.47 5.40
N SER A 22 -10.10 15.34 4.85
CA SER A 22 -10.97 14.39 5.54
C SER A 22 -10.26 13.06 5.80
N GLU A 23 -10.61 12.37 6.88
CA GLU A 23 -10.10 11.01 7.13
C GLU A 23 -10.55 10.07 6.01
N ILE A 24 -9.63 9.25 5.50
CA ILE A 24 -9.93 8.27 4.46
C ILE A 24 -10.62 7.04 5.06
N ASP A 25 -11.38 6.32 4.22
CA ASP A 25 -11.71 4.93 4.55
C ASP A 25 -10.41 4.11 4.58
N PRO A 26 -10.11 3.39 5.68
CA PRO A 26 -8.87 2.63 5.80
C PRO A 26 -8.68 1.63 4.66
N ILE A 27 -7.51 1.67 4.02
CA ILE A 27 -7.16 0.76 2.92
C ILE A 27 -6.35 -0.39 3.49
N GLN A 28 -6.91 -1.59 3.48
CA GLN A 28 -6.20 -2.78 3.93
C GLN A 28 -5.21 -3.27 2.87
N VAL A 29 -4.01 -3.59 3.32
CA VAL A 29 -2.96 -4.22 2.53
C VAL A 29 -2.70 -5.59 3.12
N SER A 30 -3.18 -6.62 2.44
CA SER A 30 -2.99 -8.01 2.83
C SER A 30 -1.93 -8.63 1.95
N THR A 31 -0.97 -9.31 2.57
CA THR A 31 0.11 -10.02 1.88
C THR A 31 0.34 -11.38 2.54
N SER A 32 0.77 -12.35 1.74
CA SER A 32 1.09 -13.69 2.24
C SER A 32 2.21 -14.34 1.42
N ASP A 33 2.91 -15.29 2.03
CA ASP A 33 4.03 -15.99 1.43
C ASP A 33 3.96 -17.49 1.78
N ASP A 34 4.46 -18.38 0.93
CA ASP A 34 4.39 -19.83 1.13
C ASP A 34 5.39 -20.36 2.18
N SER A 35 6.38 -19.54 2.58
CA SER A 35 7.23 -19.84 3.73
C SER A 35 6.47 -19.92 5.06
N GLY A 36 5.29 -19.29 5.14
CA GLY A 36 4.49 -19.16 6.36
C GLY A 36 4.97 -18.06 7.31
N GLU A 37 6.01 -17.32 6.95
CA GLU A 37 6.43 -16.09 7.61
C GLU A 37 5.74 -14.89 6.96
N ALA A 38 5.41 -13.87 7.74
CA ALA A 38 4.80 -12.66 7.19
C ALA A 38 5.86 -11.85 6.42
N PRO A 39 5.63 -11.51 5.15
CA PRO A 39 6.58 -10.68 4.40
C PRO A 39 6.58 -9.24 4.93
N THR A 40 7.68 -8.53 4.68
CA THR A 40 7.82 -7.11 5.01
C THR A 40 7.16 -6.28 3.92
N VAL A 41 6.31 -5.34 4.33
CA VAL A 41 5.60 -4.45 3.40
C VAL A 41 6.14 -3.03 3.49
N THR A 42 6.38 -2.43 2.32
CA THR A 42 6.72 -1.03 2.14
C THR A 42 5.68 -0.37 1.24
N VAL A 43 5.30 0.86 1.55
CA VAL A 43 4.31 1.62 0.78
C VAL A 43 4.91 2.98 0.43
N GLU A 44 4.91 3.30 -0.87
CA GLU A 44 5.46 4.53 -1.44
C GLU A 44 4.39 5.27 -2.25
N GLY A 45 4.59 6.57 -2.48
CA GLY A 45 3.67 7.40 -3.27
C GLY A 45 2.41 7.85 -2.52
N LEU A 46 2.35 7.65 -1.21
CA LEU A 46 1.24 8.15 -0.39
C LEU A 46 1.17 9.69 -0.43
N PRO A 47 -0.03 10.29 -0.56
CA PRO A 47 -0.25 11.70 -0.29
C PRO A 47 0.18 12.08 1.13
N ASP A 48 0.66 13.31 1.30
CA ASP A 48 1.02 13.86 2.61
C ASP A 48 -0.16 13.70 3.60
N GLY A 49 0.15 13.29 4.83
CA GLY A 49 -0.86 13.05 5.88
C GLY A 49 -1.45 11.64 5.92
N LEU A 50 -1.09 10.78 4.96
CA LEU A 50 -1.35 9.35 5.03
C LEU A 50 -0.13 8.57 5.51
N THR A 51 -0.39 7.47 6.22
CA THR A 51 0.62 6.56 6.73
C THR A 51 0.20 5.12 6.56
N TYR A 52 1.18 4.23 6.36
CA TYR A 52 0.99 2.79 6.42
C TYR A 52 1.46 2.25 7.76
N GLU A 53 0.57 1.60 8.50
CA GLU A 53 0.90 0.92 9.75
C GLU A 53 0.07 -0.36 9.91
N ASN A 54 0.70 -1.44 10.37
CA ASN A 54 0.02 -2.70 10.72
C ASN A 54 -0.93 -3.23 9.63
N GLY A 55 -0.50 -3.21 8.35
CA GLY A 55 -1.32 -3.70 7.25
C GLY A 55 -2.41 -2.74 6.78
N THR A 56 -2.41 -1.49 7.25
CA THR A 56 -3.47 -0.52 6.92
C THR A 56 -2.88 0.84 6.53
N ILE A 57 -3.33 1.38 5.41
CA ILE A 57 -3.11 2.79 5.06
C ILE A 57 -4.26 3.59 5.66
N SER A 58 -3.93 4.60 6.46
CA SER A 58 -4.90 5.46 7.14
C SER A 58 -4.36 6.88 7.29
N GLY A 59 -5.23 7.80 7.69
CA GLY A 59 -4.89 9.19 7.96
C GLY A 59 -5.80 10.18 7.25
N THR A 60 -5.36 11.43 7.19
CA THR A 60 -6.07 12.54 6.56
C THR A 60 -5.15 13.17 5.52
N PRO A 61 -5.46 13.06 4.22
CA PRO A 61 -4.67 13.68 3.17
C PRO A 61 -4.60 15.20 3.40
N ALA A 62 -3.41 15.77 3.33
CA ALA A 62 -3.22 17.20 3.42
C ALA A 62 -3.94 17.90 2.26
N LYS A 63 -4.33 19.16 2.47
CA LYS A 63 -4.91 19.97 1.39
C LYS A 63 -3.81 20.38 0.42
N ILE A 64 -3.99 20.03 -0.86
CA ILE A 64 -2.93 20.14 -1.88
C ILE A 64 -3.21 21.32 -2.82
N GLY A 65 -4.28 22.09 -2.59
CA GLY A 65 -4.59 23.30 -3.34
C GLY A 65 -6.07 23.69 -3.25
N GLU A 66 -6.55 24.47 -4.21
CA GLU A 66 -7.97 24.86 -4.30
C GLU A 66 -8.83 23.71 -4.84
N GLY A 67 -9.06 22.66 -4.04
CA GLY A 67 -10.16 21.69 -4.25
C GLY A 67 -10.18 20.94 -5.59
N GLN A 68 -9.03 20.79 -6.26
CA GLN A 68 -8.93 20.00 -7.49
C GLN A 68 -8.49 18.57 -7.17
N PRO A 69 -9.16 17.55 -7.73
CA PRO A 69 -8.78 16.17 -7.52
C PRO A 69 -7.34 15.93 -8.02
N ARG A 70 -6.54 15.23 -7.22
CA ARG A 70 -5.19 14.82 -7.57
C ARG A 70 -5.04 13.31 -7.48
N GLU A 71 -4.47 12.73 -8.52
CA GLU A 71 -4.12 11.31 -8.54
C GLU A 71 -2.73 11.08 -7.96
N PHE A 72 -2.64 10.05 -7.12
CA PHE A 72 -1.41 9.52 -6.56
C PHE A 72 -1.26 8.07 -6.99
N ASP A 73 -0.13 7.73 -7.61
CA ASP A 73 0.23 6.34 -7.89
C ASP A 73 0.88 5.76 -6.62
N VAL A 74 0.10 5.01 -5.84
CA VAL A 74 0.56 4.39 -4.60
C VAL A 74 1.10 3.01 -4.93
N THR A 75 2.34 2.72 -4.53
CA THR A 75 3.01 1.45 -4.78
C THR A 75 3.22 0.71 -3.48
N VAL A 76 2.68 -0.51 -3.41
CA VAL A 76 2.87 -1.46 -2.33
C VAL A 76 3.89 -2.48 -2.79
N LYS A 77 4.93 -2.68 -1.99
CA LYS A 77 5.95 -3.70 -2.23
C LYS A 77 6.02 -4.63 -1.03
N SER A 78 5.93 -5.93 -1.31
CA SER A 78 6.04 -7.02 -0.34
C SER A 78 7.32 -7.79 -0.60
N THR A 79 8.12 -8.02 0.45
CA THR A 79 9.41 -8.72 0.37
C THR A 79 9.47 -9.80 1.44
N ASP A 80 9.71 -11.05 1.06
CA ASP A 80 9.84 -12.17 1.99
C ASP A 80 11.22 -12.18 2.70
N GLY A 81 11.44 -13.15 3.59
CA GLY A 81 12.72 -13.32 4.29
C GLY A 81 13.90 -13.76 3.41
N SER A 82 13.62 -14.29 2.21
CA SER A 82 14.60 -14.78 1.23
C SER A 82 14.96 -13.73 0.17
N GLY A 83 14.26 -12.60 0.16
CA GLY A 83 14.45 -11.49 -0.78
C GLY A 83 13.63 -11.59 -2.06
N ASN A 84 12.64 -12.50 -2.14
CA ASN A 84 11.68 -12.52 -3.23
C ASN A 84 10.65 -11.40 -3.04
N GLU A 85 10.18 -10.80 -4.14
CA GLU A 85 9.43 -9.54 -4.10
C GLU A 85 8.18 -9.60 -4.98
N ALA A 86 7.11 -8.98 -4.49
CA ALA A 86 5.92 -8.65 -5.27
C ALA A 86 5.60 -7.16 -5.14
N THR A 87 4.96 -6.61 -6.17
CA THR A 87 4.61 -5.19 -6.21
C THR A 87 3.22 -5.04 -6.80
N GLU A 88 2.44 -4.15 -6.18
CA GLU A 88 1.14 -3.74 -6.66
C GLU A 88 1.03 -2.21 -6.62
N THR A 89 0.42 -1.64 -7.66
CA THR A 89 0.21 -0.21 -7.77
C THR A 89 -1.27 0.06 -7.99
N PHE A 90 -1.81 1.02 -7.24
CA PHE A 90 -3.18 1.49 -7.40
C PHE A 90 -3.22 3.01 -7.40
N LYS A 91 -4.28 3.59 -7.97
CA LYS A 91 -4.49 5.03 -7.96
C LYS A 91 -5.30 5.44 -6.74
N LEU A 92 -4.82 6.45 -6.03
CA LEU A 92 -5.58 7.17 -5.01
C LEU A 92 -5.85 8.59 -5.50
N THR A 93 -7.13 8.89 -5.76
CA THR A 93 -7.59 10.24 -6.08
C THR A 93 -8.00 10.95 -4.79
N VAL A 94 -7.45 12.13 -4.52
CA VAL A 94 -7.72 12.95 -3.32
C VAL A 94 -8.27 14.32 -3.69
#